data_AF-A0A5Q4ST50-F1
#
_entry.id   AF-A0A5Q4ST50-F1
#
_cell.length_a   1.000
_cell.length_b   1.000
_cell.length_c   1.000
_cell.angle_alpha   90.00
_cell.angle_beta   90.00
_cell.angle_gamma   90.00
#
_symmetry.space_group_name_H-M   'P 1'
#
loop_
_entity.id
_entity.type
_entity.pdbx_description
1 polymer ?
#
loop_
_entity_poly.entity_id
_entity_poly.type
_entity_poly.pdbx_seq_one_letter_code
_entity_poly.pdbx_strand_id
1 'polypeptide(L)'
;MSWTFTDDVDTFLETAGPSLAARPAENTLLLTVTATLRDGGPHAYGAGVPVLGWWRGPDGEVAGALVRTPPFPPVLGSAAPEAVRALADALPLPGINADREAATALAARWPRHRVDEEQRLYRLGTAVPPSPAPAGRPRAATGADRALLVTWMRAFGAETGQAGDRAERIVDERTAHGGLT
;
A
#
# COMPACT_ATOMS: atom_id res chain seq x y z
N MET A 1 25.93 -3.61 -5.47
CA MET A 1 24.93 -4.05 -4.47
C MET A 1 23.65 -4.34 -5.20
N SER A 2 23.03 -5.48 -4.94
CA SER A 2 21.82 -5.95 -5.64
C SER A 2 20.61 -5.90 -4.72
N TRP A 3 19.44 -5.76 -5.32
CA TRP A 3 18.18 -6.00 -4.64
C TRP A 3 18.05 -7.49 -4.28
N THR A 4 17.48 -7.77 -3.11
CA THR A 4 17.05 -9.11 -2.71
C THR A 4 15.52 -9.13 -2.68
N PHE A 5 14.91 -10.21 -3.17
CA PHE A 5 13.46 -10.36 -3.25
C PHE A 5 12.99 -11.67 -2.59
N THR A 6 11.79 -11.63 -2.03
CA THR A 6 11.09 -12.77 -1.42
C THR A 6 9.58 -12.62 -1.62
N ASP A 7 8.83 -13.70 -1.49
CA ASP A 7 7.37 -13.71 -1.35
C ASP A 7 6.91 -13.89 0.11
N ASP A 8 7.84 -14.15 1.03
CA ASP A 8 7.60 -14.30 2.45
C ASP A 8 7.66 -12.95 3.19
N VAL A 9 6.50 -12.55 3.75
CA VAL A 9 6.33 -11.31 4.50
C VAL A 9 7.12 -11.28 5.79
N ASP A 10 7.28 -12.42 6.47
CA ASP A 10 8.00 -12.46 7.75
C ASP A 10 9.51 -12.29 7.50
N THR A 11 10.07 -13.03 6.53
CA THR A 11 11.46 -12.82 6.07
C THR A 11 11.72 -11.36 5.67
N PHE A 12 10.79 -10.74 4.94
CA PHE A 12 10.90 -9.34 4.55
C PHE A 12 10.90 -8.40 5.76
N LEU A 13 9.98 -8.58 6.70
CA LEU A 13 9.82 -7.72 7.87
C LEU A 13 10.96 -7.89 8.89
N GLU A 14 11.52 -9.08 9.03
CA GLU A 14 12.72 -9.32 9.84
C GLU A 14 13.91 -8.48 9.35
N THR A 15 14.03 -8.30 8.03
CA THR A 15 15.14 -7.57 7.43
C THR A 15 14.87 -6.07 7.28
N ALA A 16 13.75 -5.69 6.66
CA ALA A 16 13.45 -4.32 6.28
C ALA A 16 12.58 -3.59 7.31
N GLY A 17 11.86 -4.31 8.18
CA GLY A 17 10.91 -3.76 9.13
C GLY A 17 11.45 -2.62 10.01
N PRO A 18 12.66 -2.74 10.60
CA PRO A 18 13.26 -1.65 11.38
C PRO A 18 13.44 -0.36 10.57
N SER A 19 13.90 -0.45 9.32
CA SER A 19 14.07 0.70 8.41
C SER A 19 12.73 1.32 8.04
N LEU A 20 11.70 0.49 7.78
CA LEU A 20 10.35 0.97 7.50
C LEU A 20 9.77 1.76 8.69
N ALA A 21 9.90 1.21 9.89
CA ALA A 21 9.38 1.78 11.13
C ALA A 21 10.08 3.09 11.54
N ALA A 22 11.32 3.32 11.10
CA ALA A 22 12.04 4.57 11.36
C ALA A 22 11.41 5.78 10.65
N ARG A 23 10.71 5.57 9.53
CA ARG A 23 10.04 6.63 8.73
C ARG A 23 8.62 6.21 8.36
N PRO A 24 7.71 6.02 9.33
CA PRO A 24 6.45 5.32 9.12
C PRO A 24 5.48 6.08 8.19
N ALA A 25 5.53 7.42 8.18
CA ALA A 25 4.71 8.22 7.29
C ALA A 25 5.09 8.00 5.82
N GLU A 26 6.38 7.92 5.51
CA GLU A 26 6.89 7.71 4.16
C GLU A 26 6.73 6.26 3.70
N ASN A 27 6.79 5.32 4.66
CA ASN A 27 6.65 3.89 4.41
C ASN A 27 5.23 3.38 4.68
N THR A 28 4.23 4.27 4.76
CA THR A 28 2.86 3.93 5.20
C THR A 28 2.23 2.84 4.33
N LEU A 29 2.42 2.89 3.00
CA LEU A 29 1.92 1.85 2.10
C LEU A 29 2.62 0.51 2.32
N LEU A 30 3.95 0.49 2.50
CA LEU A 30 4.68 -0.76 2.74
C LEU A 30 4.26 -1.39 4.07
N LEU A 31 4.12 -0.58 5.13
CA LEU A 31 3.68 -1.04 6.45
C LEU A 31 2.25 -1.59 6.42
N THR A 32 1.31 -0.90 5.77
CA THR A 32 -0.09 -1.34 5.72
C THR A 32 -0.31 -2.54 4.80
N VAL A 33 0.41 -2.61 3.68
CA VAL A 33 0.35 -3.78 2.77
C VAL A 33 0.95 -5.01 3.44
N THR A 34 2.10 -4.89 4.11
CA THR A 34 2.72 -6.03 4.80
C THR A 34 1.92 -6.49 6.01
N ALA A 35 1.28 -5.58 6.76
CA ALA A 35 0.33 -5.96 7.81
C ALA A 35 -0.84 -6.79 7.23
N THR A 36 -1.41 -6.34 6.11
CA THR A 36 -2.50 -7.07 5.44
C THR A 36 -2.06 -8.44 4.92
N LEU A 37 -0.84 -8.55 4.38
CA LEU A 37 -0.28 -9.84 3.93
C LEU A 37 -0.02 -10.79 5.11
N ARG A 38 0.41 -10.27 6.27
CA ARG A 38 0.66 -11.06 7.47
C ARG A 38 -0.64 -11.62 8.06
N ASP A 39 -1.70 -10.81 8.08
CA ASP A 39 -3.00 -11.21 8.64
C ASP A 39 -3.83 -12.08 7.67
N GLY A 40 -3.84 -11.71 6.38
CA GLY A 40 -4.65 -12.35 5.34
C GLY A 40 -3.91 -13.36 4.46
N GLY A 41 -2.62 -13.57 4.69
CA GLY A 41 -1.75 -14.41 3.89
C GLY A 41 -1.30 -13.79 2.55
N PRO A 42 -0.44 -14.50 1.78
CA PRO A 42 0.17 -13.97 0.56
C PRO A 42 -0.85 -13.61 -0.54
N HIS A 43 -2.07 -14.14 -0.47
CA HIS A 43 -3.14 -13.90 -1.44
C HIS A 43 -4.19 -12.88 -1.00
N ALA A 44 -3.95 -12.13 0.07
CA ALA A 44 -4.87 -11.09 0.56
C ALA A 44 -5.26 -10.07 -0.54
N TYR A 45 -4.33 -9.81 -1.47
CA TYR A 45 -4.50 -8.87 -2.58
C TYR A 45 -4.85 -9.51 -3.92
N GLY A 46 -5.06 -10.82 -3.99
CA GLY A 46 -5.41 -11.54 -5.22
C GLY A 46 -4.61 -12.83 -5.38
N ALA A 47 -4.81 -13.52 -6.50
CA ALA A 47 -4.12 -14.79 -6.79
C ALA A 47 -2.62 -14.61 -7.12
N GLY A 48 -2.16 -13.39 -7.38
CA GLY A 48 -0.76 -13.12 -7.69
C GLY A 48 0.14 -13.26 -6.46
N VAL A 49 1.35 -13.76 -6.68
CA VAL A 49 2.38 -13.89 -5.64
C VAL A 49 2.97 -12.50 -5.33
N PRO A 50 3.07 -12.09 -4.05
CA PRO A 50 3.69 -10.83 -3.68
C PRO A 50 5.19 -10.84 -4.00
N VAL A 51 5.74 -9.68 -4.34
CA VAL A 51 7.18 -9.47 -4.48
C VAL A 51 7.60 -8.42 -3.47
N LEU A 52 8.36 -8.84 -2.48
CA LEU A 52 8.85 -8.03 -1.38
C LEU A 52 10.35 -7.92 -1.52
N GLY A 53 10.88 -6.70 -1.60
CA GLY A 53 12.29 -6.49 -1.91
C GLY A 53 12.95 -5.49 -0.99
N TRP A 54 14.22 -5.74 -0.67
CA TRP A 54 15.07 -4.79 0.05
C TRP A 54 16.42 -4.62 -0.63
N TRP A 55 17.03 -3.48 -0.39
CA TRP A 55 18.37 -3.15 -0.84
C TRP A 55 19.20 -2.67 0.34
N ARG A 56 20.42 -3.20 0.48
CA ARG A 56 21.36 -2.81 1.53
C ARG A 56 22.43 -1.86 1.00
N GLY A 57 22.69 -0.81 1.77
CA GLY A 57 23.75 0.15 1.53
C GLY A 57 25.15 -0.40 1.79
N PRO A 58 26.19 0.41 1.55
CA PRO A 58 27.57 0.05 1.82
C PRO A 58 27.86 -0.30 3.30
N ASP A 59 27.09 0.29 4.21
CA ASP A 59 27.09 0.03 5.64
C ASP A 59 26.38 -1.28 6.03
N GLY A 60 25.75 -1.96 5.07
CA GLY A 60 24.94 -3.14 5.29
C GLY A 60 23.52 -2.83 5.75
N GLU A 61 23.15 -1.57 5.97
CA GLU A 61 21.82 -1.18 6.45
C GLU A 61 20.81 -1.14 5.31
N VAL A 62 19.54 -1.38 5.63
CA VAL A 62 18.47 -1.33 4.62
C VAL A 62 18.22 0.13 4.23
N ALA A 63 18.56 0.44 2.97
CA ALA A 63 18.47 1.77 2.38
C ALA A 63 17.51 1.80 1.17
N GLY A 64 16.63 0.82 1.05
CA GLY A 64 15.57 0.78 0.06
C GLY A 64 14.68 -0.44 0.29
N ALA A 65 13.37 -0.25 0.14
CA ALA A 65 12.38 -1.30 0.32
C ALA A 65 11.25 -1.14 -0.70
N LEU A 66 10.76 -2.26 -1.23
CA LEU A 66 9.72 -2.31 -2.26
C LEU A 66 8.74 -3.43 -1.94
N VAL A 67 7.46 -3.17 -2.21
CA VAL A 67 6.40 -4.16 -2.12
C VAL A 67 5.57 -4.11 -3.39
N ARG A 68 5.27 -5.27 -3.98
CA ARG A 68 4.32 -5.41 -5.08
C ARG A 68 3.34 -6.51 -4.75
N THR A 69 2.05 -6.22 -4.84
CA THR A 69 0.98 -7.20 -4.71
C THR A 69 0.16 -7.21 -6.00
N PRO A 70 0.42 -8.12 -6.96
CA PRO A 70 -0.32 -8.12 -8.23
C PRO A 70 -1.83 -8.22 -8.01
N PRO A 71 -2.65 -7.45 -8.76
CA PRO A 71 -2.29 -6.73 -9.98
C PRO A 71 -1.71 -5.32 -9.78
N PHE A 72 -1.57 -4.84 -8.55
CA PHE A 72 -1.13 -3.48 -8.27
C PHE A 72 0.34 -3.25 -8.71
N PRO A 73 0.69 -2.03 -9.17
CA PRO A 73 2.07 -1.69 -9.48
C PRO A 73 2.94 -1.76 -8.21
N PRO A 74 4.25 -2.00 -8.35
CA PRO A 74 5.17 -1.93 -7.21
C PRO A 74 5.11 -0.57 -6.51
N VAL A 75 5.23 -0.60 -5.19
CA VAL A 75 5.37 0.57 -4.32
C VAL A 75 6.79 0.58 -3.75
N LEU A 76 7.52 1.67 -3.96
CA LEU A 76 8.84 1.90 -3.40
C LEU A 76 8.70 2.82 -2.19
N GLY A 77 9.22 2.39 -1.04
CA GLY A 77 9.35 3.24 0.15
C GLY A 77 10.49 4.25 0.00
N SER A 78 10.91 4.86 1.11
CA SER A 78 12.10 5.71 1.09
C SER A 78 13.33 4.88 0.65
N ALA A 79 14.05 5.36 -0.36
CA ALA A 79 15.17 4.63 -0.94
C ALA A 79 16.34 5.58 -1.28
N ALA A 80 17.57 5.10 -1.05
CA ALA A 80 18.78 5.79 -1.48
C ALA A 80 18.85 5.85 -3.02
N PRO A 81 19.44 6.91 -3.61
CA PRO A 81 19.56 7.05 -5.06
C PRO A 81 20.22 5.85 -5.75
N GLU A 82 21.18 5.19 -5.09
CA GLU A 82 21.83 3.96 -5.54
C GLU A 82 20.83 2.80 -5.69
N ALA A 83 19.94 2.65 -4.71
CA ALA A 83 18.91 1.62 -4.71
C ALA A 83 17.91 1.88 -5.84
N VAL A 84 17.50 3.15 -6.04
CA VAL A 84 16.61 3.57 -7.13
C VAL A 84 17.23 3.23 -8.50
N ARG A 85 18.49 3.60 -8.73
CA ARG A 85 19.19 3.29 -9.99
C ARG A 85 19.28 1.79 -10.26
N ALA A 86 19.56 1.00 -9.22
CA ALA A 86 19.69 -0.45 -9.34
C ALA A 86 18.35 -1.18 -9.54
N LEU A 87 17.22 -0.58 -9.13
CA LEU A 87 15.93 -1.25 -9.15
C LEU A 87 15.43 -1.59 -10.56
N ALA A 88 15.62 -0.66 -11.50
CA ALA A 88 15.14 -0.82 -12.89
C ALA A 88 15.76 -2.03 -13.60
N ASP A 89 16.97 -2.43 -13.20
CA ASP A 89 17.68 -3.59 -13.76
C ASP A 89 17.39 -4.88 -12.97
N ALA A 90 16.86 -4.75 -11.74
CA ALA A 90 16.61 -5.87 -10.85
C ALA A 90 15.18 -6.44 -10.94
N LEU A 91 14.20 -5.63 -11.35
CA LEU A 91 12.80 -6.03 -11.43
C LEU A 91 12.12 -5.35 -12.64
N PRO A 92 11.38 -6.09 -13.50
CA PRO A 92 10.53 -5.47 -14.50
C PRO A 92 9.43 -4.61 -13.86
N LEU A 93 9.38 -3.33 -14.21
CA LEU A 93 8.46 -2.36 -13.65
C LEU A 93 7.40 -1.97 -14.70
N PRO A 94 6.16 -2.50 -14.63
CA PRO A 94 5.07 -2.06 -15.51
C PRO A 94 4.53 -0.67 -15.12
N GLY A 95 4.93 -0.15 -13.96
CA GLY A 95 4.60 1.12 -13.35
C GLY A 95 5.32 1.20 -12.00
N ILE A 96 5.26 2.35 -11.32
CA ILE A 96 5.83 2.51 -9.97
C ILE A 96 5.02 3.54 -9.19
N ASN A 97 4.69 3.24 -7.93
CA ASN A 97 4.29 4.22 -6.94
C ASN A 97 5.50 4.50 -6.04
N ALA A 98 6.01 5.72 -6.07
CA ALA A 98 7.16 6.15 -5.28
C ALA A 98 7.05 7.64 -4.99
N ASP A 99 7.93 8.16 -4.15
CA ASP A 99 8.10 9.61 -4.09
C ASP A 99 8.45 10.19 -5.48
N ARG A 100 8.16 11.48 -5.67
CA ARG A 100 8.26 12.12 -6.99
C ARG A 100 9.66 12.04 -7.59
N GLU A 101 10.71 12.15 -6.77
CA GLU A 101 12.09 12.14 -7.25
C GLU A 101 12.46 10.73 -7.75
N ALA A 102 12.21 9.70 -6.93
CA ALA A 102 12.47 8.32 -7.29
C ALA A 102 11.64 7.86 -8.51
N ALA A 103 10.34 8.22 -8.55
CA ALA A 103 9.47 7.92 -9.68
C ALA A 103 9.99 8.55 -10.97
N THR A 104 10.41 9.82 -10.94
CA THR A 104 10.96 10.52 -12.10
C THR A 104 12.26 9.88 -12.58
N ALA A 105 13.15 9.53 -11.66
CA ALA A 105 14.43 8.88 -11.98
C ALA A 105 14.24 7.51 -12.66
N LEU A 106 13.28 6.71 -12.18
CA LEU A 106 12.94 5.42 -12.79
C LEU A 106 12.25 5.60 -14.15
N ALA A 107 11.27 6.50 -14.22
CA ALA A 107 10.49 6.76 -15.43
C ALA A 107 11.32 7.33 -16.59
N ALA A 108 12.42 8.02 -16.30
CA ALA A 108 13.39 8.48 -17.31
C ALA A 108 13.98 7.35 -18.17
N ARG A 109 13.94 6.09 -17.69
CA ARG A 109 14.38 4.90 -18.44
C ARG A 109 13.29 4.28 -19.30
N TRP A 110 12.03 4.73 -19.19
CA TRP A 110 10.90 4.14 -19.91
C TRP A 110 10.54 4.94 -21.15
N PRO A 111 10.48 4.30 -22.34
CA PRO A 111 9.98 4.97 -23.53
C PRO A 111 8.47 5.20 -23.37
N ARG A 112 8.06 6.47 -23.27
CA ARG A 112 6.65 6.93 -23.15
C ARG A 112 5.98 6.69 -21.80
N HIS A 113 6.63 7.09 -20.70
CA HIS A 113 5.97 7.15 -19.40
C HIS A 113 4.94 8.29 -19.33
N ARG A 114 3.97 8.15 -18.43
CA ARG A 114 3.04 9.20 -18.01
C ARG A 114 2.83 9.11 -16.51
N VAL A 115 2.33 10.18 -15.91
CA VAL A 115 1.87 10.17 -14.52
C VAL A 115 0.40 9.75 -14.53
N ASP A 116 0.07 8.66 -13.84
CA ASP A 116 -1.32 8.21 -13.70
C ASP A 116 -2.04 8.93 -12.55
N GLU A 117 -1.34 9.16 -11.42
CA GLU A 117 -1.88 9.83 -10.25
C GLU A 117 -0.77 10.58 -9.50
N GLU A 118 -1.10 11.71 -8.90
CA GLU A 118 -0.23 12.41 -7.95
C GLU A 118 -0.87 12.43 -6.57
N GLN A 119 -0.17 11.86 -5.58
CA GLN A 119 -0.65 11.77 -4.21
C GLN A 119 0.22 12.62 -3.27
N ARG A 120 -0.39 13.13 -2.20
CA ARG A 120 0.31 13.88 -1.16
C ARG A 120 -0.26 13.56 0.22
N LEU A 121 0.63 13.22 1.14
CA LEU A 121 0.28 13.05 2.54
C LEU A 121 0.22 14.42 3.21
N TYR A 122 -0.90 14.69 3.87
CA TYR A 122 -1.09 15.87 4.71
C TYR A 122 -1.08 15.44 6.17
N ARG A 123 -0.39 16.20 7.02
CA ARG A 123 -0.51 16.03 8.47
C ARG A 123 -1.90 16.49 8.89
N LEU A 124 -2.67 15.59 9.48
CA LEU A 124 -3.98 15.91 10.05
C LEU A 124 -3.82 16.94 11.18
N GLY A 125 -4.51 18.07 11.07
CA GLY A 125 -4.63 19.07 12.14
C GLY A 125 -5.78 18.71 13.10
N THR A 126 -6.22 19.68 13.89
CA THR A 126 -7.40 19.49 14.75
C THR A 126 -8.65 19.26 13.90
N ALA A 127 -9.33 18.13 14.08
CA ALA A 127 -10.59 17.85 13.42
C ALA A 127 -11.66 18.84 13.90
N VAL A 128 -12.36 19.48 12.95
CA VAL A 128 -13.47 20.40 13.24
C VAL A 128 -14.78 19.70 12.88
N PRO A 129 -15.64 19.36 13.86
CA PRO A 129 -16.94 18.75 13.59
C PRO A 129 -17.84 19.70 12.78
N PRO A 130 -18.72 19.15 11.90
CA PRO A 130 -19.69 19.97 11.17
C PRO A 130 -20.67 20.67 12.12
N SER A 131 -21.10 21.89 11.76
CA SER A 131 -22.08 22.69 12.49
C SER A 131 -23.19 23.23 11.56
N PRO A 132 -24.46 22.85 11.77
CA PRO A 132 -24.91 21.88 12.77
C PRO A 132 -24.43 20.47 12.43
N ALA A 133 -24.29 19.63 13.46
CA ALA A 133 -24.03 18.22 13.24
C ALA A 133 -25.24 17.57 12.55
N PRO A 134 -25.03 16.62 11.62
CA PRO A 134 -26.13 15.82 11.08
C PRO A 134 -26.83 15.05 12.21
N ALA A 135 -28.14 14.78 12.04
CA ALA A 135 -28.88 13.99 13.01
C ALA A 135 -28.30 12.57 13.16
N GLY A 136 -28.27 12.06 14.39
CA GLY A 136 -27.76 10.73 14.71
C GLY A 136 -26.40 10.75 15.42
N ARG A 137 -25.75 9.59 15.47
CA ARG A 137 -24.38 9.42 16.02
C ARG A 137 -23.67 8.27 15.32
N PRO A 138 -22.33 8.30 15.19
CA PRO A 138 -21.56 7.15 14.74
C PRO A 138 -21.80 5.92 15.62
N ARG A 139 -21.83 4.72 15.04
CA ARG A 139 -21.92 3.46 15.79
C ARG A 139 -21.20 2.35 15.04
N ALA A 140 -20.59 1.41 15.77
CA ALA A 140 -20.01 0.24 15.15
C ALA A 140 -21.04 -0.50 14.26
N ALA A 141 -20.59 -0.93 13.09
CA ALA A 141 -21.36 -1.80 12.23
C ALA A 141 -21.57 -3.17 12.89
N THR A 142 -22.71 -3.79 12.60
CA THR A 142 -23.07 -5.13 13.04
C THR A 142 -23.38 -6.01 11.82
N GLY A 143 -23.58 -7.31 12.03
CA GLY A 143 -24.00 -8.21 10.95
C GLY A 143 -25.29 -7.77 10.24
N ALA A 144 -26.17 -7.00 10.92
CA ALA A 144 -27.38 -6.45 10.32
C ALA A 144 -27.09 -5.39 9.23
N ASP A 145 -25.91 -4.76 9.27
CA ASP A 145 -25.52 -3.70 8.33
C ASP A 145 -24.88 -4.25 7.05
N ARG A 146 -24.55 -5.55 7.01
CA ARG A 146 -23.77 -6.18 5.93
C ARG A 146 -24.32 -5.86 4.54
N ALA A 147 -25.62 -6.07 4.33
CA ALA A 147 -26.24 -5.87 3.01
C ALA A 147 -26.12 -4.42 2.52
N LEU A 148 -26.28 -3.46 3.42
CA LEU A 148 -26.14 -2.04 3.12
C LEU A 148 -24.69 -1.68 2.79
N LEU A 149 -23.75 -2.11 3.64
CA LEU A 149 -22.32 -1.81 3.48
C LEU A 149 -21.75 -2.41 2.19
N VAL A 150 -22.16 -3.62 1.82
CA VAL A 150 -21.76 -4.25 0.56
C VAL A 150 -22.30 -3.45 -0.63
N THR A 151 -23.54 -2.97 -0.54
CA THR A 151 -24.15 -2.13 -1.58
C THR A 151 -23.35 -0.83 -1.75
N TRP A 152 -23.02 -0.15 -0.66
CA TRP A 152 -22.22 1.08 -0.69
C TRP A 152 -20.81 0.85 -1.24
N MET A 153 -20.13 -0.21 -0.81
CA MET A 153 -18.78 -0.53 -1.29
C MET A 153 -18.77 -0.82 -2.79
N ARG A 154 -19.78 -1.53 -3.31
CA ARG A 154 -19.92 -1.78 -4.75
C ARG A 154 -20.24 -0.50 -5.53
N ALA A 155 -21.13 0.33 -5.01
CA ALA A 155 -21.46 1.63 -5.62
C ALA A 155 -20.23 2.53 -5.70
N PHE A 156 -19.47 2.64 -4.60
CA PHE A 156 -18.22 3.37 -4.56
C PHE A 156 -17.21 2.84 -5.60
N GLY A 157 -17.06 1.52 -5.71
CA GLY A 157 -16.20 0.93 -6.74
C GLY A 157 -16.63 1.31 -8.15
N ALA A 158 -17.92 1.23 -8.47
CA ALA A 158 -18.45 1.63 -9.77
C ALA A 158 -18.22 3.12 -10.08
N GLU A 159 -18.39 4.00 -9.11
CA GLU A 159 -18.20 5.46 -9.25
C GLU A 159 -16.72 5.85 -9.41
N THR A 160 -15.81 5.08 -8.81
CA THR A 160 -14.36 5.36 -8.79
C THR A 160 -13.56 4.51 -9.79
N GLY A 161 -14.22 3.63 -10.56
CA GLY A 161 -13.58 2.69 -11.46
C GLY A 161 -12.77 1.58 -10.76
N GLN A 162 -12.99 1.37 -9.46
CA GLN A 162 -12.36 0.30 -8.69
C GLN A 162 -13.21 -0.98 -8.73
N ALA A 163 -12.56 -2.14 -8.62
CA ALA A 163 -13.26 -3.42 -8.60
C ALA A 163 -14.06 -3.60 -7.29
N GLY A 164 -15.36 -3.92 -7.42
CA GLY A 164 -16.25 -4.20 -6.28
C GLY A 164 -16.36 -5.68 -5.89
N ASP A 165 -15.55 -6.55 -6.50
CA ASP A 165 -15.57 -8.01 -6.32
C ASP A 165 -15.24 -8.43 -4.88
N ARG A 166 -14.45 -7.62 -4.16
CA ARG A 166 -14.03 -7.87 -2.77
C ARG A 166 -14.95 -7.26 -1.71
N ALA A 167 -16.05 -6.61 -2.12
CA ALA A 167 -16.90 -5.84 -1.22
C ALA A 167 -17.39 -6.66 -0.01
N GLU A 168 -17.86 -7.88 -0.26
CA GLU A 168 -18.35 -8.78 0.80
C GLU A 168 -17.26 -9.12 1.81
N ARG A 169 -16.10 -9.57 1.32
CA ARG A 169 -14.96 -9.92 2.16
C ARG A 169 -14.49 -8.74 3.01
N ILE A 170 -14.35 -7.55 2.41
CA ILE A 170 -13.92 -6.33 3.12
C ILE A 170 -14.92 -5.97 4.22
N VAL A 171 -16.22 -6.05 3.94
CA VAL A 171 -17.27 -5.75 4.93
C VAL A 171 -17.23 -6.75 6.07
N ASP A 172 -17.12 -8.04 5.76
CA ASP A 172 -17.13 -9.12 6.76
C ASP A 172 -15.89 -9.03 7.67
N GLU A 173 -14.69 -8.90 7.09
CA GLU A 173 -13.42 -8.76 7.82
C GLU A 173 -13.42 -7.51 8.71
N ARG A 174 -13.79 -6.35 8.15
CA ARG A 174 -13.76 -5.09 8.92
C ARG A 174 -14.84 -5.02 9.99
N THR A 175 -15.99 -5.65 9.77
CA THR A 175 -17.01 -5.75 10.82
C THR A 175 -16.52 -6.65 11.96
N ALA A 176 -15.89 -7.78 11.65
CA ALA A 176 -15.42 -8.73 12.65
C ALA A 176 -14.38 -8.13 13.61
N HIS A 177 -13.51 -7.24 13.13
CA HIS A 177 -12.51 -6.56 13.97
C HIS A 177 -12.92 -5.14 14.41
N GLY A 178 -14.20 -4.75 14.26
CA GLY A 178 -14.72 -3.46 14.70
C GLY A 178 -14.19 -2.23 13.93
N GLY A 179 -13.73 -2.43 12.70
CA GLY A 179 -13.14 -1.39 11.84
C GLY A 179 -14.13 -0.54 11.03
N LEU A 180 -15.44 -0.72 11.21
CA LEU A 180 -16.50 0.08 10.55
C LEU A 180 -17.40 0.74 11.60
N THR A 181 -17.62 2.06 11.47
CA THR A 181 -18.37 2.93 12.40
C THR A 181 -19.22 3.94 11.63
#